data_AF-K8F9B2-F1
#
_entry.id   AF-K8F9B2-F1
#
_cell.length_a   1.000
_cell.length_b   1.000
_cell.length_c   1.000
_cell.angle_alpha   90.00
_cell.angle_beta   90.00
_cell.angle_gamma   90.00
#
_symmetry.space_group_name_H-M   'P 1'
#
loop_
_entity.id
_entity.type
_entity.pdbx_description
1 polymer ?
#
loop_
_entity_poly.entity_id
_entity_poly.type
_entity_poly.pdbx_seq_one_letter_code
_entity_poly.pdbx_strand_id
1 'polypeptide(L)'
;MHRRVWEFYSREQTQGEILRLKNVRVKTSLSASGVTVWCREGRVALFVPSICSGKGIDLEAGGRNKKTKRTSQKSENVYLALLVKLYRFLARRTDSKFNQTVLKRLFMSKTNRPPLSLSKLAKFMKGKEGKVACVVGTITDDVRMFEVPKLTVCALRFTATARARIVKAGGECLTFDQLALKAPTGEGVVLLRGPKNSREAVKHFGAPGVPHSHAKPYVQHKGRKFEKARGRRASRGYKA
;
A
#
# COMPACT_ATOMS: atom_id res chain seq x y z
N MET A 1 59.56 -9.51 18.65
CA MET A 1 58.55 -10.15 19.53
C MET A 1 57.39 -10.67 18.65
N HIS A 2 57.04 -11.95 18.85
CA HIS A 2 55.97 -12.79 18.26
C HIS A 2 54.68 -12.08 17.78
N ARG A 3 53.98 -12.40 16.66
CA ARG A 3 53.38 -13.62 16.02
C ARG A 3 51.84 -13.73 16.22
N ARG A 4 51.09 -13.89 15.09
CA ARG A 4 49.73 -14.52 14.87
C ARG A 4 48.48 -13.72 15.33
N VAL A 5 47.41 -13.43 14.57
CA VAL A 5 46.42 -14.17 13.71
C VAL A 5 45.40 -15.06 14.49
N TRP A 6 44.12 -14.94 14.10
CA TRP A 6 42.86 -15.69 14.41
C TRP A 6 42.05 -15.21 15.63
N GLU A 7 40.75 -14.85 15.61
CA GLU A 7 39.45 -15.38 15.11
C GLU A 7 38.58 -15.93 16.27
N PHE A 8 37.30 -15.51 16.32
CA PHE A 8 36.11 -16.16 16.92
C PHE A 8 36.07 -16.52 18.44
N TYR A 9 35.09 -15.97 19.20
CA TYR A 9 33.94 -16.71 19.76
C TYR A 9 33.02 -15.90 20.71
N SER A 10 31.75 -16.27 20.63
CA SER A 10 30.56 -15.86 21.39
C SER A 10 30.57 -16.27 22.88
N ARG A 11 29.99 -15.46 23.79
CA ARG A 11 29.45 -15.82 25.13
C ARG A 11 28.45 -14.73 25.57
N GLU A 12 27.15 -15.04 25.63
CA GLU A 12 26.37 -15.41 26.84
C GLU A 12 26.19 -14.29 27.88
N GLN A 13 24.96 -13.78 27.98
CA GLN A 13 24.35 -13.39 29.26
C GLN A 13 22.97 -14.07 29.39
N THR A 14 22.81 -14.77 30.51
CA THR A 14 21.63 -15.46 31.01
C THR A 14 21.06 -14.72 32.23
N GLN A 15 19.88 -15.17 32.66
CA GLN A 15 19.11 -14.88 33.90
C GLN A 15 18.13 -13.71 33.83
N GLY A 16 16.87 -13.79 34.29
CA GLY A 16 16.01 -14.79 34.98
C GLY A 16 14.60 -14.13 35.06
N GLU A 17 13.46 -14.71 35.40
CA GLU A 17 13.06 -15.89 36.17
C GLU A 17 11.60 -16.26 35.79
N ILE A 18 11.29 -17.55 35.60
CA ILE A 18 10.43 -18.43 36.43
C ILE A 18 8.94 -18.06 36.45
N LEU A 19 8.13 -18.87 35.76
CA LEU A 19 6.94 -19.49 36.36
C LEU A 19 6.84 -20.97 35.93
N ARG A 20 6.66 -21.81 36.95
CA ARG A 20 6.66 -23.28 36.94
C ARG A 20 5.59 -23.88 36.03
N LEU A 21 5.94 -24.96 35.33
CA LEU A 21 5.28 -26.28 35.45
C LEU A 21 6.14 -27.37 34.77
N LYS A 22 6.75 -28.20 35.64
CA LYS A 22 7.13 -29.62 35.54
C LYS A 22 7.46 -30.23 34.15
N ASN A 23 8.77 -30.47 33.96
CA ASN A 23 9.39 -31.69 33.43
C ASN A 23 8.54 -32.59 32.51
N VAL A 24 8.83 -32.59 31.20
CA VAL A 24 9.47 -33.70 30.44
C VAL A 24 9.82 -33.15 29.04
N ARG A 25 11.11 -33.17 28.69
CA ARG A 25 11.62 -32.78 27.36
C ARG A 25 11.75 -34.05 26.51
N VAL A 26 10.79 -34.28 25.60
CA VAL A 26 10.87 -35.36 24.60
C VAL A 26 11.58 -34.83 23.35
N LYS A 27 12.71 -35.44 22.98
CA LYS A 27 13.33 -35.26 21.66
C LYS A 27 12.58 -36.15 20.67
N THR A 28 11.72 -35.59 19.85
CA THR A 28 11.13 -36.28 18.69
C THR A 28 11.95 -35.95 17.44
N SER A 29 12.74 -36.91 16.96
CA SER A 29 13.27 -36.90 15.59
C SER A 29 12.22 -37.51 14.67
N LEU A 30 11.67 -36.72 13.75
CA LEU A 30 10.76 -37.21 12.72
C LEU A 30 11.57 -37.96 11.64
N SER A 31 11.44 -39.28 11.58
CA SER A 31 11.60 -40.05 10.34
C SER A 31 10.25 -40.69 9.99
N ALA A 32 9.92 -40.66 8.70
CA ALA A 32 8.63 -41.06 8.16
C ALA A 32 8.52 -42.59 8.07
N SER A 33 8.41 -43.27 9.21
CA SER A 33 7.89 -44.63 9.36
C SER A 33 8.04 -45.08 10.82
N GLY A 34 7.04 -44.80 11.66
CA GLY A 34 6.87 -45.43 12.98
C GLY A 34 7.83 -44.92 14.09
N VAL A 35 7.27 -44.61 15.25
CA VAL A 35 8.04 -44.41 16.48
C VAL A 35 8.28 -45.79 17.10
N THR A 36 9.50 -46.31 17.01
CA THR A 36 9.90 -47.54 17.71
C THR A 36 10.41 -47.18 19.11
N VAL A 37 9.65 -47.54 20.14
CA VAL A 37 10.13 -47.52 21.53
C VAL A 37 10.75 -48.88 21.82
N TRP A 38 12.05 -48.92 22.11
CA TRP A 38 12.72 -50.11 22.61
C TRP A 38 12.52 -50.19 24.13
N CYS A 39 11.78 -51.19 24.60
CA CYS A 39 11.81 -51.64 25.98
C CYS A 39 12.35 -53.07 26.00
N ARG A 40 13.31 -53.33 26.90
CA ARG A 40 13.85 -54.68 27.15
C ARG A 40 12.71 -55.49 27.76
N GLU A 41 12.46 -56.67 27.18
CA GLU A 41 11.46 -57.69 27.56
C GLU A 41 10.05 -57.54 26.94
N GLY A 42 9.67 -58.56 26.14
CA GLY A 42 8.29 -58.95 25.86
C GLY A 42 7.59 -58.30 24.65
N ARG A 43 7.40 -59.08 23.59
CA ARG A 43 6.49 -58.76 22.47
C ARG A 43 5.04 -58.70 22.97
N VAL A 44 4.33 -57.60 22.70
CA VAL A 44 2.86 -57.61 22.66
C VAL A 44 2.42 -56.90 21.38
N ALA A 45 1.86 -57.67 20.45
CA ALA A 45 1.09 -57.14 19.34
C ALA A 45 -0.28 -56.73 19.88
N LEU A 46 -0.61 -55.45 19.79
CA LEU A 46 -2.00 -54.99 19.89
C LEU A 46 -2.40 -54.39 18.56
N PHE A 47 -3.16 -55.19 17.82
CA PHE A 47 -4.04 -54.76 16.76
C PHE A 47 -5.24 -54.03 17.39
N VAL A 48 -5.43 -52.76 17.06
CA VAL A 48 -6.74 -52.10 17.17
C VAL A 48 -7.03 -51.35 15.85
N PRO A 49 -8.18 -51.62 15.21
CA PRO A 49 -8.53 -51.12 13.88
C PRO A 49 -9.27 -49.77 13.93
N SER A 50 -9.43 -49.18 12.73
CA SER A 50 -10.48 -48.21 12.32
C SER A 50 -10.35 -46.76 12.82
N ILE A 51 -10.09 -45.80 11.91
CA ILE A 51 -11.11 -44.91 11.30
C ILE A 51 -11.88 -44.16 12.41
N CYS A 52 -11.51 -42.93 12.78
CA CYS A 52 -11.86 -41.72 12.05
C CYS A 52 -10.92 -40.57 12.46
N SER A 53 -9.90 -40.25 11.66
CA SER A 53 -9.36 -38.88 11.70
C SER A 53 -10.29 -38.02 10.85
N GLY A 54 -11.45 -37.69 11.40
CA GLY A 54 -12.17 -36.50 10.97
C GLY A 54 -11.27 -35.32 11.31
N LYS A 55 -10.37 -34.94 10.38
CA LYS A 55 -9.57 -33.73 10.49
C LYS A 55 -10.54 -32.55 10.42
N GLY A 56 -11.14 -32.21 11.57
CA GLY A 56 -11.69 -30.88 11.77
C GLY A 56 -10.55 -29.92 11.48
N ILE A 57 -10.66 -29.17 10.40
CA ILE A 57 -9.63 -28.20 10.04
C ILE A 57 -9.75 -27.09 11.09
N ASP A 58 -8.73 -26.95 11.93
CA ASP A 58 -8.61 -25.82 12.84
C ASP A 58 -8.35 -24.58 11.98
N LEU A 59 -9.41 -23.83 11.70
CA LEU A 59 -9.40 -22.68 10.81
C LEU A 59 -9.45 -21.42 11.66
N GLU A 60 -8.32 -20.76 11.88
CA GLU A 60 -8.30 -19.36 12.31
C GLU A 60 -9.16 -18.54 11.33
N ALA A 61 -10.32 -18.07 11.81
CA ALA A 61 -11.34 -17.34 11.05
C ALA A 61 -12.08 -18.09 9.92
N GLY A 62 -12.22 -19.43 9.99
CA GLY A 62 -13.20 -20.17 9.17
C GLY A 62 -12.87 -20.33 7.67
N GLY A 63 -11.60 -20.19 7.30
CA GLY A 63 -11.03 -20.59 5.99
C GLY A 63 -11.37 -19.73 4.78
N ARG A 64 -12.49 -18.98 4.78
CA ARG A 64 -12.89 -18.10 3.68
C ARG A 64 -12.40 -16.67 3.88
N ASN A 65 -11.27 -16.34 3.25
CA ASN A 65 -10.72 -14.98 3.28
C ASN A 65 -11.50 -14.01 2.38
N LYS A 66 -12.22 -13.07 2.99
CA LYS A 66 -12.95 -12.00 2.29
C LYS A 66 -11.97 -11.01 1.64
N LYS A 67 -12.10 -10.80 0.33
CA LYS A 67 -11.33 -9.78 -0.39
C LYS A 67 -12.02 -8.42 -0.25
N THR A 68 -11.42 -7.49 0.50
CA THR A 68 -11.95 -6.13 0.71
C THR A 68 -11.64 -5.14 -0.43
N LYS A 69 -10.84 -5.55 -1.41
CA LYS A 69 -10.44 -4.73 -2.57
C LYS A 69 -11.46 -4.81 -3.70
N ARG A 70 -11.56 -3.73 -4.48
CA ARG A 70 -12.37 -3.72 -5.70
C ARG A 70 -11.75 -4.61 -6.78
N THR A 71 -12.57 -5.44 -7.41
CA THR A 71 -12.19 -6.36 -8.49
C THR A 71 -12.50 -5.81 -9.89
N SER A 72 -13.45 -4.88 -10.00
CA SER A 72 -13.85 -4.22 -11.25
C SER A 72 -14.14 -2.72 -11.04
N GLN A 73 -14.25 -1.98 -12.15
CA GLN A 73 -14.77 -0.61 -12.10
C GLN A 73 -16.26 -0.62 -11.75
N LYS A 74 -16.68 0.33 -10.91
CA LYS A 74 -18.10 0.57 -10.60
C LYS A 74 -18.77 1.55 -11.57
N SER A 75 -18.00 2.21 -12.43
CA SER A 75 -18.51 3.27 -13.30
C SER A 75 -19.02 2.69 -14.62
N GLU A 76 -20.13 3.24 -15.12
CA GLU A 76 -20.76 2.89 -16.40
C GLU A 76 -20.08 3.53 -17.63
N ASN A 77 -19.02 4.33 -17.43
CA ASN A 77 -18.31 4.97 -18.54
C ASN A 77 -17.64 3.93 -19.45
N VAL A 78 -18.08 3.88 -20.71
CA VAL A 78 -17.64 2.92 -21.73
C VAL A 78 -16.13 3.00 -21.99
N TYR A 79 -15.57 4.21 -22.13
CA TYR A 79 -14.13 4.39 -22.37
C TYR A 79 -13.27 3.86 -21.22
N LEU A 80 -13.71 4.07 -19.98
CA LEU A 80 -13.03 3.50 -18.82
C LEU A 80 -13.12 1.98 -18.80
N ALA A 81 -14.26 1.41 -19.21
CA ALA A 81 -14.43 -0.03 -19.29
C ALA A 81 -13.53 -0.67 -20.37
N LEU A 82 -13.39 -0.03 -21.53
CA LEU A 82 -12.48 -0.48 -22.59
C LEU A 82 -11.01 -0.40 -22.13
N LEU A 83 -10.63 0.71 -21.50
CA LEU A 83 -9.28 0.89 -20.96
C LEU A 83 -8.96 -0.18 -19.90
N VAL A 84 -9.90 -0.49 -19.01
CA VAL A 84 -9.75 -1.61 -18.07
C VAL A 84 -9.54 -2.94 -18.78
N LYS A 85 -10.33 -3.24 -19.83
CA LYS A 85 -10.19 -4.50 -20.58
C LYS A 85 -8.78 -4.61 -21.17
N LEU A 86 -8.27 -3.52 -21.76
CA LEU A 86 -6.90 -3.44 -22.28
C LEU A 86 -5.85 -3.69 -21.19
N TYR A 87 -5.90 -2.96 -20.07
CA TYR A 87 -4.91 -3.14 -19.00
C TYR A 87 -5.06 -4.47 -18.25
N ARG A 88 -6.24 -5.09 -18.27
CA ARG A 88 -6.46 -6.45 -17.75
C ARG A 88 -5.84 -7.50 -18.67
N PHE A 89 -5.88 -7.30 -19.98
CA PHE A 89 -5.15 -8.13 -20.94
C PHE A 89 -3.63 -7.99 -20.74
N LEU A 90 -3.12 -6.75 -20.73
CA LEU A 90 -1.69 -6.49 -20.53
C LEU A 90 -1.18 -7.08 -19.21
N ALA A 91 -1.87 -6.81 -18.09
CA ALA A 91 -1.46 -7.30 -16.77
C ALA A 91 -1.44 -8.84 -16.64
N ARG A 92 -2.16 -9.56 -17.50
CA ARG A 92 -2.15 -11.03 -17.56
C ARG A 92 -1.08 -11.60 -18.48
N ARG A 93 -0.58 -10.83 -19.45
CA ARG A 93 0.31 -11.32 -20.53
C ARG A 93 1.76 -10.86 -20.41
N THR A 94 2.01 -9.70 -19.80
CA THR A 94 3.34 -9.06 -19.76
C THR A 94 4.05 -9.17 -18.41
N ASP A 95 3.43 -9.81 -17.41
CA ASP A 95 3.93 -9.99 -16.03
C ASP A 95 4.54 -8.73 -15.35
N SER A 96 4.24 -7.53 -15.85
CA SER A 96 4.80 -6.30 -15.32
C SER A 96 4.01 -5.81 -14.10
N LYS A 97 4.73 -5.52 -13.01
CA LYS A 97 4.15 -4.94 -11.78
C LYS A 97 3.51 -3.57 -12.04
N PHE A 98 4.00 -2.84 -13.05
CA PHE A 98 3.44 -1.57 -13.49
C PHE A 98 1.98 -1.73 -13.95
N ASN A 99 1.72 -2.63 -14.90
CA ASN A 99 0.39 -2.85 -15.46
C ASN A 99 -0.61 -3.31 -14.40
N GLN A 100 -0.19 -4.21 -13.50
CA GLN A 100 -1.02 -4.62 -12.37
C GLN A 100 -1.37 -3.44 -11.44
N THR A 101 -0.44 -2.51 -11.24
CA THR A 101 -0.66 -1.32 -10.40
C THR A 101 -1.58 -0.32 -11.07
N VAL A 102 -1.42 -0.08 -12.38
CA VAL A 102 -2.31 0.79 -13.16
C VAL A 102 -3.73 0.23 -13.14
N LEU A 103 -3.92 -1.07 -13.41
CA LEU A 103 -5.21 -1.73 -13.35
C LEU A 103 -5.91 -1.55 -12.00
N LYS A 104 -5.18 -1.78 -10.90
CA LYS A 104 -5.70 -1.55 -9.53
C LYS A 104 -6.13 -0.10 -9.31
N ARG A 105 -5.41 0.87 -9.88
CA ARG A 105 -5.73 2.30 -9.76
C ARG A 105 -6.92 2.72 -10.63
N LEU A 106 -7.16 2.06 -11.77
CA LEU A 106 -8.34 2.31 -12.60
C LEU A 106 -9.65 1.92 -11.90
N PHE A 107 -9.63 0.87 -11.07
CA PHE A 107 -10.78 0.46 -10.24
C PHE A 107 -11.11 1.41 -9.09
N MET A 108 -10.18 2.30 -8.74
CA MET A 108 -10.34 3.19 -7.60
C MET A 108 -11.45 4.22 -7.82
N SER A 109 -12.15 4.54 -6.74
CA SER A 109 -13.11 5.66 -6.71
C SER A 109 -12.43 7.00 -7.01
N LYS A 110 -13.23 7.99 -7.43
CA LYS A 110 -12.76 9.38 -7.67
C LYS A 110 -11.97 9.94 -6.47
N THR A 111 -12.45 9.69 -5.26
CA THR A 111 -11.77 10.05 -4.00
C THR A 111 -10.33 9.55 -3.89
N ASN A 112 -10.05 8.36 -4.43
CA ASN A 112 -8.75 7.72 -4.37
C ASN A 112 -7.85 8.03 -5.58
N ARG A 113 -8.39 8.73 -6.59
CA ARG A 113 -7.69 9.28 -7.75
C ARG A 113 -7.59 10.81 -7.64
N PRO A 114 -6.81 11.34 -6.69
CA PRO A 114 -6.67 12.78 -6.49
C PRO A 114 -5.99 13.44 -7.71
N PRO A 115 -6.32 14.69 -8.01
CA PRO A 115 -5.63 15.45 -9.05
C PRO A 115 -4.17 15.72 -8.68
N LEU A 116 -3.33 15.92 -9.70
CA LEU A 116 -1.92 16.24 -9.56
C LEU A 116 -1.63 17.54 -10.32
N SER A 117 -1.02 18.52 -9.65
CA SER A 117 -0.68 19.83 -10.25
C SER A 117 0.61 19.76 -11.08
N LEU A 118 0.72 20.59 -12.13
CA LEU A 118 1.94 20.69 -12.94
C LEU A 118 3.19 20.98 -12.10
N SER A 119 3.06 21.87 -11.11
CA SER A 119 4.14 22.19 -10.17
C SER A 119 4.68 20.99 -9.39
N LYS A 120 3.80 20.09 -8.95
CA LYS A 120 4.20 18.86 -8.27
C LYS A 120 4.78 17.84 -9.23
N LEU A 121 4.23 17.78 -10.45
CA LEU A 121 4.73 16.91 -11.50
C LEU A 121 6.18 17.25 -11.85
N ALA A 122 6.47 18.53 -12.11
CA ALA A 122 7.83 19.01 -12.38
C ALA A 122 8.81 18.68 -11.24
N LYS A 123 8.38 18.85 -9.98
CA LYS A 123 9.20 18.47 -8.80
C LYS A 123 9.52 16.97 -8.77
N PHE A 124 8.56 16.09 -9.08
CA PHE A 124 8.79 14.64 -9.07
C PHE A 124 9.59 14.14 -10.27
N MET A 125 9.60 14.89 -11.37
CA MET A 125 10.34 14.58 -12.59
C MET A 125 11.75 15.17 -12.62
N LYS A 126 12.12 16.00 -11.63
CA LYS A 126 13.50 16.48 -11.47
C LYS A 126 14.44 15.28 -11.29
N GLY A 127 15.49 15.17 -12.13
CA GLY A 127 16.41 14.03 -12.16
C GLY A 127 15.89 12.77 -12.87
N LYS A 128 14.72 12.85 -13.54
CA LYS A 128 14.13 11.76 -14.33
C LYS A 128 13.76 12.25 -15.72
N GLU A 129 14.72 12.88 -16.36
CA GLU A 129 14.56 13.48 -17.68
C GLU A 129 14.39 12.39 -18.75
N GLY A 130 13.61 12.68 -19.79
CA GLY A 130 13.28 11.72 -20.87
C GLY A 130 12.26 10.63 -20.52
N LYS A 131 11.87 10.48 -19.25
CA LYS A 131 10.86 9.49 -18.83
C LYS A 131 9.43 10.03 -18.95
N VAL A 132 8.48 9.13 -19.19
CA VAL A 132 7.05 9.48 -19.25
C VAL A 132 6.45 9.53 -17.86
N ALA A 133 5.87 10.67 -17.47
CA ALA A 133 5.15 10.81 -16.22
C ALA A 133 3.73 10.25 -16.34
N CYS A 134 3.41 9.14 -15.69
CA CYS A 134 2.09 8.52 -15.75
C CYS A 134 1.27 8.78 -14.47
N VAL A 135 0.08 9.35 -14.62
CA VAL A 135 -0.83 9.69 -13.52
C VAL A 135 -2.21 9.08 -13.78
N VAL A 136 -2.62 8.13 -12.94
CA VAL A 136 -3.99 7.57 -12.97
C VAL A 136 -4.94 8.53 -12.24
N GLY A 137 -5.21 9.68 -12.87
CA GLY A 137 -5.98 10.78 -12.30
C GLY A 137 -6.08 11.96 -13.26
N THR A 138 -6.44 13.13 -12.72
CA THR A 138 -6.53 14.38 -13.48
C THR A 138 -5.30 15.24 -13.25
N ILE A 139 -4.81 15.89 -14.31
CA ILE A 139 -3.74 16.87 -14.22
C ILE A 139 -4.30 18.28 -14.32
N THR A 140 -3.98 19.08 -13.31
CA THR A 140 -4.46 20.45 -13.15
C THR A 140 -3.32 21.44 -13.35
N ASP A 141 -3.66 22.57 -13.93
CA ASP A 141 -2.74 23.70 -14.03
C ASP A 141 -2.41 24.28 -12.64
N ASP A 142 -1.29 24.99 -12.56
CA ASP A 142 -0.89 25.78 -11.40
C ASP A 142 -0.35 27.13 -11.87
N VAL A 143 -1.18 28.17 -11.71
CA VAL A 143 -0.90 29.55 -12.16
C VAL A 143 0.34 30.14 -11.48
N ARG A 144 0.70 29.63 -10.30
CA ARG A 144 1.89 30.09 -9.55
C ARG A 144 3.21 29.69 -10.19
N MET A 145 3.18 28.69 -11.08
CA MET A 145 4.34 28.28 -11.85
C MET A 145 4.35 29.11 -13.13
N PHE A 146 5.43 29.84 -13.41
CA PHE A 146 5.51 30.70 -14.60
C PHE A 146 5.88 29.89 -15.85
N GLU A 147 6.99 29.16 -15.78
CA GLU A 147 7.50 28.33 -16.88
C GLU A 147 7.29 26.85 -16.58
N VAL A 148 6.80 26.11 -17.58
CA VAL A 148 6.59 24.66 -17.47
C VAL A 148 7.74 23.97 -18.21
N PRO A 149 8.48 23.03 -17.58
CA PRO A 149 9.51 22.29 -18.27
C PRO A 149 8.91 21.37 -19.33
N LYS A 150 9.70 21.01 -20.34
CA LYS A 150 9.30 20.03 -21.35
C LYS A 150 9.04 18.68 -20.68
N LEU A 151 7.79 18.22 -20.73
CA LEU A 151 7.33 17.01 -20.04
C LEU A 151 6.49 16.15 -20.98
N THR A 152 6.75 14.86 -20.97
CA THR A 152 5.88 13.86 -21.59
C THR A 152 5.01 13.24 -20.51
N VAL A 153 3.71 13.49 -20.58
CA VAL A 153 2.79 13.22 -19.48
C VAL A 153 1.62 12.37 -19.96
N CYS A 154 1.36 11.25 -19.29
CA CYS A 154 0.18 10.42 -19.49
C CYS A 154 -0.82 10.59 -18.34
N ALA A 155 -2.08 10.87 -18.65
CA ALA A 155 -3.13 10.97 -17.63
C ALA A 155 -4.51 10.54 -18.13
N LEU A 156 -5.46 10.31 -17.19
CA LEU A 156 -6.84 10.02 -17.55
C LEU A 156 -7.57 11.26 -18.07
N ARG A 157 -7.24 12.42 -17.51
CA ARG A 157 -7.84 13.70 -17.91
C ARG A 157 -6.82 14.82 -17.73
N PHE A 158 -6.80 15.72 -18.69
CA PHE A 158 -6.10 17.00 -18.60
C PHE A 158 -7.13 18.13 -18.48
N THR A 159 -6.84 19.13 -17.66
CA THR A 159 -7.52 20.41 -17.77
C THR A 159 -7.09 21.11 -19.06
N ALA A 160 -7.98 21.88 -19.68
CA ALA A 160 -7.69 22.53 -20.96
C ALA A 160 -6.48 23.46 -20.86
N THR A 161 -6.40 24.23 -19.76
CA THR A 161 -5.27 25.11 -19.45
C THR A 161 -3.97 24.34 -19.27
N ALA A 162 -3.96 23.24 -18.52
CA ALA A 162 -2.76 22.42 -18.34
C ALA A 162 -2.27 21.83 -19.66
N ARG A 163 -3.20 21.35 -20.52
CA ARG A 163 -2.86 20.81 -21.84
C ARG A 163 -2.20 21.89 -22.71
N ALA A 164 -2.80 23.08 -22.79
CA ALA A 164 -2.26 24.19 -23.58
C ALA A 164 -0.85 24.58 -23.12
N ARG A 165 -0.60 24.62 -21.80
CA ARG A 165 0.72 24.96 -21.25
C ARG A 165 1.78 23.90 -21.49
N ILE A 166 1.44 22.61 -21.37
CA ILE A 166 2.38 21.51 -21.68
C ILE A 166 2.76 21.55 -23.16
N VAL A 167 1.77 21.72 -24.06
CA VAL A 167 2.03 21.78 -25.51
C VAL A 167 2.83 23.02 -25.87
N LYS A 168 2.53 24.19 -25.27
CA LYS A 168 3.31 25.43 -25.46
C LYS A 168 4.78 25.26 -25.03
N ALA A 169 5.04 24.48 -23.98
CA ALA A 169 6.39 24.14 -23.55
C ALA A 169 7.09 23.08 -24.43
N GLY A 170 6.45 22.63 -25.52
CA GLY A 170 6.97 21.58 -26.39
C GLY A 170 6.91 20.16 -25.78
N GLY A 171 6.08 19.97 -24.74
CA GLY A 171 5.79 18.68 -24.14
C GLY A 171 4.64 17.93 -24.80
N GLU A 172 4.46 16.67 -24.43
CA GLU A 172 3.43 15.78 -24.99
C GLU A 172 2.39 15.40 -23.93
N CYS A 173 1.11 15.49 -24.29
CA CYS A 173 0.00 14.97 -23.49
C CYS A 173 -0.49 13.65 -24.07
N LEU A 174 -0.18 12.54 -23.41
CA LEU A 174 -0.54 11.19 -23.80
C LEU A 174 -1.79 10.68 -23.09
N THR A 175 -2.56 9.85 -23.79
CA THR A 175 -3.60 9.01 -23.21
C THR A 175 -3.05 7.63 -22.80
N PHE A 176 -3.83 6.88 -22.02
CA PHE A 176 -3.42 5.57 -21.52
C PHE A 176 -3.38 4.50 -22.61
N ASP A 177 -4.24 4.59 -23.62
CA ASP A 177 -4.19 3.79 -24.85
C ASP A 177 -2.91 4.07 -25.66
N GLN A 178 -2.56 5.34 -25.88
CA GLN A 178 -1.29 5.71 -26.53
C GLN A 178 -0.07 5.25 -25.73
N LEU A 179 -0.11 5.35 -24.40
CA LEU A 179 0.95 4.86 -23.53
C LEU A 179 1.13 3.34 -23.66
N ALA A 180 0.04 2.59 -23.75
CA ALA A 180 0.09 1.14 -23.91
C ALA A 180 0.74 0.71 -25.25
N LEU A 181 0.56 1.51 -26.31
CA LEU A 181 1.24 1.29 -27.59
C LEU A 181 2.73 1.63 -27.51
N LYS A 182 3.09 2.76 -26.88
CA LYS A 182 4.50 3.19 -26.75
C LYS A 182 5.32 2.29 -25.82
N ALA A 183 4.76 1.91 -24.67
CA ALA A 183 5.46 1.19 -23.61
C ALA A 183 4.55 0.13 -22.95
N PRO A 184 4.31 -1.02 -23.61
CA PRO A 184 3.42 -2.06 -23.09
C PRO A 184 3.94 -2.70 -21.80
N THR A 185 5.27 -2.74 -21.59
CA THR A 185 5.89 -3.25 -20.36
C THR A 185 5.90 -2.21 -19.23
N GLY A 186 5.84 -0.92 -19.57
CA GLY A 186 5.96 0.20 -18.63
C GLY A 186 7.40 0.67 -18.39
N GLU A 187 8.35 0.24 -19.21
CA GLU A 187 9.73 0.73 -19.18
C GLU A 187 9.80 2.23 -19.50
N GLY A 188 10.70 2.96 -18.81
CA GLY A 188 10.81 4.41 -18.98
C GLY A 188 9.62 5.22 -18.43
N VAL A 189 8.65 4.59 -17.74
CA VAL A 189 7.48 5.26 -17.18
C VAL A 189 7.62 5.46 -15.67
N VAL A 190 7.36 6.67 -15.20
CA VAL A 190 7.31 7.01 -13.77
C VAL A 190 5.86 7.12 -13.34
N LEU A 191 5.40 6.15 -12.54
CA LEU A 191 4.03 6.12 -12.04
C LEU A 191 3.86 7.03 -10.81
N LEU A 192 3.20 8.18 -10.99
CA LEU A 192 2.97 9.16 -9.95
C LEU A 192 1.53 9.08 -9.39
N ARG A 193 1.32 9.67 -8.20
CA ARG A 193 0.02 9.79 -7.56
C ARG A 193 -0.13 11.16 -6.91
N GLY A 194 -1.29 11.78 -7.03
CA GLY A 194 -1.61 12.99 -6.30
C GLY A 194 -1.75 12.76 -4.78
N PRO A 195 -1.74 13.84 -3.98
CA PRO A 195 -1.82 13.76 -2.52
C PRO A 195 -3.23 13.40 -2.04
N LYS A 196 -3.45 12.14 -1.65
CA LYS A 196 -4.76 11.62 -1.21
C LYS A 196 -5.27 12.28 0.08
N ASN A 197 -4.39 12.46 1.07
CA ASN A 197 -4.77 12.86 2.43
C ASN A 197 -4.92 14.38 2.61
N SER A 198 -4.66 15.17 1.56
CA SER A 198 -4.70 16.64 1.61
C SER A 198 -6.11 17.24 1.56
N ARG A 199 -7.14 16.39 1.44
CA ARG A 199 -8.55 16.80 1.32
C ARG A 199 -9.12 17.29 2.65
N GLU A 200 -10.08 18.20 2.58
CA GLU A 200 -10.75 18.75 3.77
C GLU A 200 -11.40 17.67 4.65
N ALA A 201 -12.14 16.73 4.06
CA ALA A 201 -12.75 15.63 4.82
C ALA A 201 -11.75 14.84 5.67
N VAL A 202 -10.52 14.64 5.17
CA VAL A 202 -9.47 13.89 5.89
C VAL A 202 -8.94 14.67 7.08
N LYS A 203 -9.00 16.01 7.05
CA LYS A 203 -8.59 16.86 8.19
C LYS A 203 -9.48 16.65 9.42
N HIS A 204 -10.72 16.20 9.21
CA HIS A 204 -11.67 15.94 10.28
C HIS A 204 -11.57 14.51 10.84
N PHE A 205 -10.73 13.65 10.27
CA PHE A 205 -10.56 12.30 10.77
C PHE A 205 -9.72 12.31 12.06
N GLY A 206 -10.07 11.42 12.99
CA GLY A 206 -9.53 11.42 14.36
C GLY A 206 -10.43 12.21 15.32
N ALA A 207 -10.16 12.08 16.61
CA ALA A 207 -10.94 12.75 17.64
C ALA A 207 -10.35 14.14 17.95
N PRO A 208 -11.12 15.23 17.80
CA PRO A 208 -10.66 16.56 18.19
C PRO A 208 -10.67 16.69 19.72
N GLY A 209 -9.56 17.18 20.31
CA GLY A 209 -9.48 17.43 21.75
C GLY A 209 -8.81 16.31 22.57
N VAL A 210 -8.29 15.29 21.91
CA VAL A 210 -7.31 14.38 22.50
C VAL A 210 -5.94 15.07 22.52
N PRO A 211 -5.11 14.92 23.57
CA PRO A 211 -3.76 15.47 23.58
C PRO A 211 -2.97 15.07 22.32
N HIS A 212 -2.24 16.01 21.73
CA HIS A 212 -1.49 15.84 20.46
C HIS A 212 -2.35 15.55 19.22
N SER A 213 -3.67 15.71 19.29
CA SER A 213 -4.54 15.62 18.11
C SER A 213 -4.51 16.91 17.28
N HIS A 214 -4.37 16.76 15.97
CA HIS A 214 -4.50 17.86 14.99
C HIS A 214 -5.77 17.77 14.14
N ALA A 215 -6.74 16.95 14.58
CA ALA A 215 -8.02 16.79 13.90
C ALA A 215 -8.84 18.09 13.96
N LYS A 216 -9.29 18.55 12.79
CA LYS A 216 -10.15 19.71 12.65
C LYS A 216 -11.56 19.37 13.19
N PRO A 217 -12.11 20.12 14.16
CA PRO A 217 -13.48 19.89 14.61
C PRO A 217 -14.51 20.27 13.53
N TYR A 218 -15.67 19.62 13.57
CA TYR A 218 -16.83 20.02 12.77
C TYR A 218 -17.54 21.16 13.49
N VAL A 219 -17.34 22.39 13.00
CA VAL A 219 -17.91 23.60 13.58
C VAL A 219 -18.87 24.23 12.57
N GLN A 220 -19.99 24.75 13.03
CA GLN A 220 -20.98 25.44 12.18
C GLN A 220 -20.37 26.67 11.47
N HIS A 221 -19.71 27.54 12.22
CA HIS A 221 -19.11 28.77 11.70
C HIS A 221 -17.70 29.01 12.26
N LYS A 222 -16.89 29.72 11.48
CA LYS A 222 -15.60 30.23 11.96
C LYS A 222 -15.84 31.49 12.79
N GLY A 223 -15.34 31.52 14.03
CA GLY A 223 -15.43 32.73 14.86
C GLY A 223 -14.83 32.56 16.25
N ARG A 224 -14.82 33.64 17.05
CA ARG A 224 -14.43 33.59 18.47
C ARG A 224 -15.46 32.84 19.33
N LYS A 225 -16.74 32.97 18.97
CA LYS A 225 -17.88 32.42 19.74
C LYS A 225 -18.06 30.91 19.60
N PHE A 226 -17.50 30.29 18.55
CA PHE A 226 -17.71 28.88 18.23
C PHE A 226 -16.48 28.04 18.62
N GLU A 227 -16.64 27.10 19.55
CA GLU A 227 -15.68 26.04 19.91
C GLU A 227 -14.20 26.48 20.15
N LYS A 228 -14.00 27.67 20.72
CA LYS A 228 -12.67 28.23 21.04
C LYS A 228 -12.40 28.51 22.52
N ALA A 229 -13.32 28.13 23.41
CA ALA A 229 -13.24 28.41 24.85
C ALA A 229 -12.57 27.27 25.63
N ARG A 230 -13.37 26.42 26.29
CA ARG A 230 -12.89 25.28 27.08
C ARG A 230 -12.19 24.25 26.20
N GLY A 231 -11.08 23.67 26.68
CA GLY A 231 -10.31 22.65 25.96
C GLY A 231 -9.39 23.16 24.86
N ARG A 232 -9.44 24.47 24.52
CA ARG A 232 -8.56 25.11 23.52
C ARG A 232 -7.60 26.14 24.09
N ARG A 233 -7.84 26.60 25.33
CA ARG A 233 -7.06 27.64 26.00
C ARG A 233 -6.80 27.26 27.45
N ALA A 234 -5.59 27.51 27.94
CA ALA A 234 -5.23 27.25 29.34
C ALA A 234 -6.13 28.03 30.32
N SER A 235 -6.48 29.28 30.00
CA SER A 235 -7.35 30.13 30.83
C SER A 235 -8.78 29.61 31.07
N ARG A 236 -9.25 28.59 30.33
CA ARG A 236 -10.64 28.10 30.40
C ARG A 236 -10.64 26.60 30.71
N GLY A 237 -10.18 26.24 31.90
CA GLY A 237 -10.20 24.88 32.45
C GLY A 237 -8.95 24.07 32.09
N TYR A 238 -8.80 23.70 30.82
CA TYR A 238 -7.64 22.95 30.33
C TYR A 238 -7.40 23.20 28.85
N LYS A 239 -6.20 22.84 28.37
CA LYS A 239 -5.82 22.88 26.96
C LYS A 239 -5.40 21.50 26.51
N ALA A 240 -6.14 20.95 25.55
CA ALA A 240 -5.79 19.71 24.85
C ALA A 240 -4.75 19.97 23.73
#